data_AF-A0A7S1UAZ9-F1
#
_entry.id   AF-A0A7S1UAZ9-F1
#
_cell.length_a   1.000
_cell.length_b   1.000
_cell.length_c   1.000
_cell.angle_alpha   90.00
_cell.angle_beta   90.00
_cell.angle_gamma   90.00
#
_symmetry.space_group_name_H-M   'P 1'
#
loop_
_entity.id
_entity.type
_entity.pdbx_description
1 polymer ?
#
loop_
_entity_poly.entity_id
_entity_poly.type
_entity_poly.pdbx_seq_one_letter_code
_entity_poly.pdbx_strand_id
1 'polypeptide(L)'
;GDAAAGVTLKLVTNDRDNLRKALAEGLDATTIHDYVADLGPGHTELLDLLAAEQPREDGGGEAGDGDVAAAENGHGSGDGLLYRAHLPAEALNAGVRQGRLFQGTLRCAGRDWRECYVVVRSRKGDRVAVQISGAANVNRGVDGDVVVVEMLPQDQWGEDPKQKEGGGGRPRSESGVGTIGGDVGEASIEARESLPEIRAPAASAEAAPRR
;
A
#
# COMPACT_ATOMS: atom_id res chain seq x y z
N GLY A 1 -40.07 48.99 11.76
CA GLY A 1 -40.26 47.59 12.15
C GLY A 1 -39.02 46.87 11.71
N ASP A 2 -38.23 46.42 12.68
CA ASP A 2 -36.90 45.86 12.42
C ASP A 2 -37.03 44.33 12.38
N ALA A 3 -37.02 43.77 11.17
CA ALA A 3 -37.04 42.33 10.99
C ALA A 3 -35.61 41.83 11.18
N ALA A 4 -35.29 41.42 12.40
CA ALA A 4 -34.00 40.80 12.72
C ALA A 4 -33.72 39.69 11.70
N ALA A 5 -32.63 39.82 10.94
CA ALA A 5 -32.26 38.89 9.89
C ALA A 5 -32.05 37.50 10.53
N GLY A 6 -33.03 36.61 10.33
CA GLY A 6 -33.04 35.29 10.94
C GLY A 6 -31.88 34.44 10.43
N VAL A 7 -31.12 33.85 11.35
CA VAL A 7 -30.11 32.85 10.99
C VAL A 7 -30.81 31.58 10.55
N THR A 8 -30.71 31.24 9.26
CA THR A 8 -31.21 29.97 8.72
C THR A 8 -30.20 28.87 8.99
N LEU A 9 -30.66 27.75 9.56
CA LEU A 9 -29.86 26.56 9.80
C LEU A 9 -30.16 25.50 8.73
N LYS A 10 -29.12 24.98 8.07
CA LYS A 10 -29.19 23.88 7.10
C LYS A 10 -28.21 22.79 7.50
N LEU A 11 -28.67 21.55 7.55
CA LEU A 11 -27.86 20.36 7.77
C LEU A 11 -27.27 19.89 6.42
N VAL A 12 -25.96 19.62 6.39
CA VAL A 12 -25.30 19.03 5.22
C VAL A 12 -24.77 17.65 5.62
N THR A 13 -25.23 16.59 4.93
CA THR A 13 -24.81 15.21 5.22
C THR A 13 -24.93 14.28 4.00
N ASN A 14 -23.89 13.48 3.75
CA ASN A 14 -23.91 12.40 2.73
C ASN A 14 -24.33 11.05 3.34
N ASP A 15 -24.71 11.01 4.62
CA ASP A 15 -25.33 9.85 5.21
C ASP A 15 -26.83 9.84 4.87
N ARG A 16 -27.24 8.84 4.08
CA ARG A 16 -28.62 8.74 3.55
C ARG A 16 -29.65 8.57 4.65
N ASP A 17 -29.30 7.89 5.74
CA ASP A 17 -30.21 7.67 6.86
C ASP A 17 -30.38 8.94 7.69
N ASN A 18 -29.31 9.70 7.92
CA ASN A 18 -29.37 10.99 8.61
C ASN A 18 -30.13 12.03 7.79
N LEU A 19 -29.89 12.11 6.47
CA LEU A 19 -30.66 12.97 5.58
C LEU A 19 -32.15 12.63 5.62
N ARG A 20 -32.50 11.34 5.50
CA ARG A 20 -33.89 10.86 5.56
C ARG A 20 -34.57 11.18 6.89
N LYS A 21 -33.88 11.02 8.02
CA LYS A 21 -34.40 11.34 9.37
C LYS A 21 -34.61 12.85 9.54
N ALA A 22 -33.62 13.66 9.18
CA ALA A 22 -33.69 15.11 9.31
C ALA A 22 -34.85 15.70 8.50
N LEU A 23 -35.03 15.27 7.24
CA LEU A 23 -36.17 15.67 6.41
C LEU A 23 -37.51 15.21 7.00
N ALA A 24 -37.58 14.01 7.60
CA ALA A 24 -38.79 13.51 8.26
C ALA A 24 -39.14 14.27 9.56
N GLU A 25 -38.13 14.85 10.23
CA GLU A 25 -38.29 15.74 11.40
C GLU A 25 -38.54 17.21 11.01
N GLY A 26 -38.58 17.53 9.70
CA GLY A 26 -38.83 18.88 9.19
C GLY A 26 -37.63 19.83 9.25
N LEU A 27 -36.42 19.29 9.39
CA LEU A 27 -35.17 20.06 9.30
C LEU A 27 -34.79 20.29 7.82
N ASP A 28 -34.29 21.49 7.51
CA ASP A 28 -33.66 21.76 6.22
C ASP A 28 -32.34 20.98 6.13
N ALA A 29 -32.28 19.99 5.24
CA ALA A 29 -31.19 19.04 5.14
C ALA A 29 -30.90 18.65 3.68
N THR A 30 -29.62 18.51 3.34
CA THR A 30 -29.16 18.25 1.97
C THR A 30 -27.83 17.46 1.95
N THR A 31 -27.40 16.95 0.80
CA THR A 31 -26.04 16.38 0.62
C THR A 31 -25.01 17.49 0.36
N ILE A 32 -23.71 17.19 0.46
CA ILE A 32 -22.68 18.18 0.07
C ILE A 32 -22.73 18.48 -1.43
N HIS A 33 -23.07 17.50 -2.26
CA HIS A 33 -23.14 17.64 -3.72
C HIS A 33 -24.27 18.59 -4.12
N ASP A 34 -25.47 18.35 -3.58
CA ASP A 34 -26.64 19.21 -3.82
C ASP A 34 -26.41 20.61 -3.21
N TYR A 35 -25.84 20.69 -1.99
CA TYR A 35 -25.52 21.97 -1.36
C TYR A 35 -24.59 22.84 -2.20
N VAL A 36 -23.52 22.26 -2.75
CA VAL A 36 -22.55 22.98 -3.58
C VAL A 36 -23.14 23.34 -4.95
N ALA A 37 -23.98 22.48 -5.54
CA ALA A 37 -24.70 22.79 -6.77
C ALA A 37 -25.67 23.98 -6.59
N ASP A 38 -26.32 24.07 -5.43
CA ASP A 38 -27.26 25.14 -5.06
C ASP A 38 -26.60 26.49 -4.72
N LEU A 39 -25.25 26.57 -4.56
CA LEU A 39 -24.55 27.82 -4.24
C LEU A 39 -24.62 28.87 -5.37
N GLY A 40 -25.01 28.47 -6.58
CA GLY A 40 -25.25 29.37 -7.70
C GLY A 40 -24.02 29.72 -8.56
N PRO A 41 -24.18 30.65 -9.53
CA PRO A 41 -23.15 30.94 -10.51
C PRO A 41 -21.93 31.62 -9.88
N GLY A 42 -20.75 31.02 -10.08
CA GLY A 42 -19.48 31.47 -9.50
C GLY A 42 -18.84 30.50 -8.49
N HIS A 43 -19.47 29.35 -8.26
CA HIS A 43 -19.00 28.28 -7.35
C HIS A 43 -18.98 26.88 -8.00
N THR A 44 -19.15 26.80 -9.32
CA THR A 44 -19.22 25.53 -10.07
C THR A 44 -17.94 24.71 -10.00
N GLU A 45 -16.78 25.38 -9.87
CA GLU A 45 -15.46 24.76 -9.69
C GLU A 45 -15.34 23.97 -8.37
N LEU A 46 -16.21 24.23 -7.39
CA LEU A 46 -16.23 23.47 -6.14
C LEU A 46 -16.77 22.05 -6.35
N LEU A 47 -17.59 21.81 -7.38
CA LEU A 47 -18.08 20.47 -7.72
C LEU A 47 -16.94 19.55 -8.17
N ASP A 48 -15.96 20.08 -8.91
CA ASP A 48 -14.77 19.35 -9.35
C ASP A 48 -13.83 18.99 -8.18
N LEU A 49 -13.97 19.66 -7.04
CA LEU A 49 -13.22 19.39 -5.81
C LEU A 49 -13.92 18.38 -4.89
N LEU A 50 -15.18 18.00 -5.16
CA LEU A 50 -15.89 17.01 -4.37
C LEU A 50 -15.37 15.60 -4.68
N ALA A 51 -15.15 14.82 -3.63
CA ALA A 51 -14.82 13.40 -3.78
C ALA A 51 -16.01 12.68 -4.43
N ALA A 52 -15.74 11.97 -5.54
CA ALA A 52 -16.74 11.12 -6.17
C ALA A 52 -17.30 10.10 -5.17
N GLU A 53 -18.63 9.94 -5.13
CA GLU A 53 -19.25 8.95 -4.26
C GLU A 53 -18.82 7.54 -4.70
N GLN A 54 -18.00 6.90 -3.87
CA GLN A 54 -17.71 5.47 -4.02
C GLN A 54 -19.03 4.70 -3.82
N PRO A 55 -19.43 3.81 -4.74
CA PRO A 55 -20.48 2.85 -4.46
C PRO A 55 -20.11 2.11 -3.18
N ARG A 56 -21.01 2.10 -2.19
CA ARG A 56 -20.81 1.29 -0.99
C ARG A 56 -20.88 -0.17 -1.41
N GLU A 57 -19.72 -0.82 -1.49
CA GLU A 57 -19.63 -2.28 -1.58
C GLU A 57 -20.02 -2.87 -0.22
N ASP A 58 -21.33 -2.90 0.03
CA ASP A 58 -21.97 -3.57 1.17
C ASP A 58 -21.88 -5.10 0.98
N GLY A 59 -20.65 -5.61 0.89
CA GLY A 59 -20.36 -6.98 0.48
C GLY A 59 -18.96 -7.40 0.91
N GLY A 60 -18.87 -8.02 2.09
CA GLY A 60 -17.68 -8.75 2.50
C GLY A 60 -17.49 -9.97 1.62
N GLY A 61 -16.81 -9.79 0.48
CA GLY A 61 -16.36 -10.89 -0.37
C GLY A 61 -15.38 -11.76 0.41
N GLU A 62 -15.77 -13.01 0.68
CA GLU A 62 -14.89 -13.98 1.30
C GLU A 62 -13.62 -14.13 0.47
N ALA A 63 -12.46 -14.21 1.15
CA ALA A 63 -11.17 -14.31 0.48
C ALA A 63 -10.98 -15.70 -0.14
N GLY A 64 -11.55 -15.89 -1.33
CA GLY A 64 -11.23 -17.01 -2.21
C GLY A 64 -9.76 -16.94 -2.62
N ASP A 65 -9.03 -18.01 -2.33
CA ASP A 65 -7.71 -18.28 -2.90
C ASP A 65 -7.90 -18.60 -4.39
N GLY A 66 -7.40 -17.75 -5.28
CA GLY A 66 -7.67 -17.82 -6.71
C GLY A 66 -6.84 -16.84 -7.54
N ASP A 67 -6.39 -17.30 -8.70
CA ASP A 67 -5.34 -16.67 -9.51
C ASP A 67 -5.58 -15.20 -9.92
N VAL A 68 -4.49 -14.44 -9.91
CA VAL A 68 -4.41 -13.07 -10.42
C VAL A 68 -4.41 -13.05 -11.96
N ALA A 69 -5.58 -13.23 -12.57
CA ALA A 69 -5.79 -12.96 -13.99
C ALA A 69 -5.63 -11.45 -14.27
N ALA A 70 -4.56 -11.07 -14.98
CA ALA A 70 -4.25 -9.68 -15.26
C ALA A 70 -5.29 -9.03 -16.21
N ALA A 71 -6.08 -8.11 -15.68
CA ALA A 71 -6.90 -7.20 -16.48
C ALA A 71 -6.04 -6.00 -16.95
N GLU A 72 -5.25 -6.20 -18.00
CA GLU A 72 -4.65 -5.07 -18.72
C GLU A 72 -5.71 -4.37 -19.59
N ASN A 73 -5.90 -3.07 -19.33
CA ASN A 73 -6.83 -2.12 -19.98
C ASN A 73 -8.28 -2.15 -19.49
N GLY A 74 -8.78 -0.98 -19.08
CA GLY A 74 -10.22 -0.73 -18.91
C GLY A 74 -10.56 0.32 -17.86
N HIS A 75 -10.79 1.57 -18.29
CA HIS A 75 -11.65 2.46 -17.51
C HIS A 75 -13.09 1.98 -17.72
N GLY A 76 -13.67 1.29 -16.75
CA GLY A 76 -15.04 0.77 -16.90
C GLY A 76 -15.54 0.11 -15.63
N SER A 77 -16.74 0.51 -15.20
CA SER A 77 -17.46 -0.07 -14.07
C SER A 77 -17.75 -1.56 -14.31
N GLY A 78 -17.43 -2.41 -13.33
CA GLY A 78 -17.88 -3.80 -13.27
C GLY A 78 -16.76 -4.84 -13.16
N ASP A 79 -16.94 -5.73 -12.19
CA ASP A 79 -16.57 -7.15 -12.30
C ASP A 79 -15.07 -7.51 -12.32
N GLY A 80 -14.24 -6.78 -11.57
CA GLY A 80 -12.85 -7.20 -11.32
C GLY A 80 -12.13 -6.35 -10.28
N LEU A 81 -11.97 -6.86 -9.06
CA LEU A 81 -11.07 -6.23 -8.07
C LEU A 81 -9.61 -6.43 -8.52
N LEU A 82 -9.05 -5.43 -9.21
CA LEU A 82 -7.63 -5.37 -9.65
C LEU A 82 -6.62 -5.62 -8.50
N TYR A 83 -7.06 -5.43 -7.26
CA TYR A 83 -6.26 -5.57 -6.05
C TYR A 83 -7.05 -6.28 -4.95
N ARG A 84 -6.43 -7.27 -4.31
CA ARG A 84 -6.99 -8.02 -3.18
C ARG A 84 -7.43 -7.07 -2.05
N ALA A 85 -8.63 -7.30 -1.52
CA ALA A 85 -9.17 -6.56 -0.39
C ALA A 85 -8.22 -6.60 0.83
N HIS A 86 -8.13 -5.49 1.56
CA HIS A 86 -7.32 -5.40 2.78
C HIS A 86 -7.91 -6.22 3.92
N LEU A 87 -7.04 -6.81 4.75
CA LEU A 87 -7.46 -7.46 5.98
C LEU A 87 -8.05 -6.45 6.97
N PRO A 88 -9.07 -6.83 7.76
CA PRO A 88 -9.63 -5.94 8.78
C PRO A 88 -8.57 -5.59 9.84
N ALA A 89 -8.69 -4.41 10.44
CA ALA A 89 -7.70 -3.88 11.38
C ALA A 89 -7.40 -4.84 12.54
N GLU A 90 -8.38 -5.60 13.02
CA GLU A 90 -8.17 -6.61 14.06
C GLU A 90 -7.24 -7.74 13.63
N ALA A 91 -7.41 -8.26 12.41
CA ALA A 91 -6.59 -9.34 11.84
C ALA A 91 -5.14 -8.87 11.57
N LEU A 92 -4.97 -7.63 11.08
CA LEU A 92 -3.66 -7.00 10.93
C LEU A 92 -2.94 -6.89 12.28
N ASN A 93 -3.61 -6.32 13.28
CA ASN A 93 -3.08 -6.15 14.63
C ASN A 93 -2.76 -7.48 15.32
N ALA A 94 -3.57 -8.53 15.10
CA ALA A 94 -3.28 -9.87 15.60
C ALA A 94 -2.06 -10.49 14.90
N GLY A 95 -1.99 -10.42 13.57
CA GLY A 95 -0.89 -10.96 12.77
C GLY A 95 0.47 -10.31 13.08
N VAL A 96 0.49 -9.00 13.33
CA VAL A 96 1.70 -8.27 13.75
C VAL A 96 2.15 -8.71 15.15
N ARG A 97 1.22 -8.83 16.12
CA ARG A 97 1.56 -9.32 17.47
C ARG A 97 2.05 -10.77 17.50
N GLN A 98 1.54 -11.61 16.59
CA GLN A 98 1.99 -12.99 16.42
C GLN A 98 3.34 -13.10 15.69
N GLY A 99 3.81 -12.02 15.04
CA GLY A 99 5.02 -12.03 14.23
C GLY A 99 4.87 -12.77 12.89
N ARG A 100 3.63 -12.94 12.39
CA ARG A 100 3.33 -13.43 11.03
C ARG A 100 3.38 -12.29 10.01
N LEU A 101 2.89 -11.12 10.42
CA LEU A 101 2.88 -9.90 9.60
C LEU A 101 3.90 -8.89 10.15
N PHE A 102 4.40 -8.03 9.26
CA PHE A 102 5.44 -7.06 9.59
C PHE A 102 5.02 -5.65 9.15
N GLN A 103 5.13 -4.68 10.05
CA GLN A 103 4.77 -3.28 9.77
C GLN A 103 6.02 -2.45 9.46
N GLY A 104 5.91 -1.54 8.49
CA GLY A 104 6.96 -0.57 8.17
C GLY A 104 6.49 0.50 7.19
N THR A 105 7.37 1.43 6.85
CA THR A 105 7.10 2.45 5.83
C THR A 105 7.45 1.93 4.44
N LEU A 106 6.50 1.97 3.51
CA LEU A 106 6.70 1.64 2.11
C LEU A 106 7.57 2.71 1.44
N ARG A 107 8.56 2.28 0.66
CA ARG A 107 9.41 3.16 -0.15
C ARG A 107 9.51 2.64 -1.57
N CYS A 108 9.15 3.45 -2.55
CA CYS A 108 9.08 3.06 -3.96
C CYS A 108 10.17 3.76 -4.78
N ALA A 109 10.69 3.09 -5.79
CA ALA A 109 11.66 3.69 -6.69
C ALA A 109 10.99 4.80 -7.51
N GLY A 110 11.54 6.02 -7.48
CA GLY A 110 10.96 7.17 -8.21
C GLY A 110 10.89 7.03 -9.75
N ARG A 111 11.36 5.92 -10.32
CA ARG A 111 11.21 5.56 -11.74
C ARG A 111 10.20 4.44 -12.00
N ASP A 112 9.85 3.64 -11.00
CA ASP A 112 8.84 2.59 -11.10
C ASP A 112 8.14 2.38 -9.75
N TRP A 113 6.87 2.77 -9.68
CA TRP A 113 6.04 2.64 -8.48
C TRP A 113 5.69 1.18 -8.12
N ARG A 114 5.97 0.23 -9.01
CA ARG A 114 5.74 -1.19 -8.80
C ARG A 114 6.94 -1.88 -8.13
N GLU A 115 8.08 -1.20 -8.04
CA GLU A 115 9.29 -1.68 -7.40
C GLU A 115 9.54 -0.89 -6.12
N CYS A 116 9.12 -1.46 -5.00
CA CYS A 116 9.18 -0.86 -3.69
C CYS A 116 9.92 -1.75 -2.69
N TYR A 117 10.21 -1.22 -1.52
CA TYR A 117 10.71 -1.97 -0.38
C TYR A 117 10.14 -1.43 0.93
N VAL A 118 10.16 -2.27 1.96
CA VAL A 118 9.81 -1.89 3.33
C VAL A 118 10.91 -2.35 4.28
N VAL A 119 11.34 -1.50 5.21
CA VAL A 119 12.33 -1.88 6.23
C VAL A 119 11.61 -2.28 7.51
N VAL A 120 11.57 -3.57 7.78
CA VAL A 120 10.88 -4.17 8.93
C VAL A 120 11.87 -4.64 10.00
N ARG A 121 11.37 -4.92 11.21
CA ARG A 121 12.14 -5.60 12.25
C ARG A 121 11.85 -7.10 12.23
N SER A 122 12.90 -7.89 12.07
CA SER A 122 12.90 -9.34 12.29
C SER A 122 12.50 -9.68 13.73
N ARG A 123 12.01 -10.91 13.95
CA ARG A 123 11.77 -11.47 15.29
C ARG A 123 13.03 -11.49 16.17
N LYS A 124 14.22 -11.43 15.57
CA LYS A 124 15.52 -11.33 16.26
C LYS A 124 15.93 -9.88 16.60
N GLY A 125 15.18 -8.87 16.15
CA GLY A 125 15.48 -7.44 16.32
C GLY A 125 16.19 -6.79 15.14
N ASP A 126 16.77 -7.60 14.23
CA ASP A 126 17.49 -7.13 13.04
C ASP A 126 16.58 -6.29 12.11
N ARG A 127 17.13 -5.23 11.49
CA ARG A 127 16.43 -4.50 10.43
C ARG A 127 16.65 -5.20 9.10
N VAL A 128 15.56 -5.60 8.44
CA VAL A 128 15.59 -6.29 7.14
C VAL A 128 14.82 -5.45 6.13
N ALA A 129 15.43 -5.18 4.98
CA ALA A 129 14.75 -4.59 3.84
C ALA A 129 14.08 -5.72 3.03
N VAL A 130 12.76 -5.66 2.90
CA VAL A 130 11.94 -6.60 2.13
C VAL A 130 11.56 -5.92 0.82
N GLN A 131 11.89 -6.52 -0.31
CA GLN A 131 11.49 -6.03 -1.63
C GLN A 131 10.03 -6.42 -1.91
N ILE A 132 9.31 -5.52 -2.60
CA ILE A 132 7.91 -5.66 -3.01
C ILE A 132 7.85 -5.28 -4.48
N SER A 133 7.74 -6.29 -5.34
CA SER A 133 7.74 -6.13 -6.79
C SER A 133 6.36 -6.45 -7.37
N GLY A 134 5.90 -5.63 -8.31
CA GLY A 134 4.62 -5.77 -9.01
C GLY A 134 3.45 -5.07 -8.34
N ALA A 135 2.58 -4.48 -9.17
CA ALA A 135 1.42 -3.69 -8.73
C ALA A 135 0.49 -4.42 -7.73
N ALA A 136 0.23 -5.71 -7.97
CA ALA A 136 -0.62 -6.53 -7.10
C ALA A 136 -0.06 -6.67 -5.67
N ASN A 137 1.27 -6.72 -5.52
CA ASN A 137 1.94 -6.84 -4.22
C ASN A 137 2.09 -5.48 -3.51
N VAL A 138 2.24 -4.39 -4.26
CA VAL A 138 2.19 -3.02 -3.73
C VAL A 138 0.78 -2.68 -3.21
N ASN A 139 -0.26 -3.30 -3.77
CA ASN A 139 -1.67 -3.25 -3.32
C ASN A 139 -2.13 -1.84 -2.90
N ARG A 140 -2.27 -0.94 -3.88
CA ARG A 140 -2.73 0.45 -3.70
C ARG A 140 -1.84 1.34 -2.82
N GLY A 141 -0.67 0.87 -2.37
CA GLY A 141 0.21 1.59 -1.44
C GLY A 141 0.98 2.79 -2.01
N VAL A 142 0.96 3.90 -1.25
CA VAL A 142 1.72 5.16 -1.38
C VAL A 142 3.25 5.02 -1.12
N ASP A 143 4.18 5.71 -1.80
CA ASP A 143 5.49 5.98 -1.16
C ASP A 143 5.27 6.79 0.12
N GLY A 144 5.86 6.34 1.23
CA GLY A 144 5.71 6.95 2.54
C GLY A 144 4.57 6.38 3.39
N ASP A 145 3.70 5.52 2.83
CA ASP A 145 2.63 4.88 3.59
C ASP A 145 3.17 3.94 4.66
N VAL A 146 2.43 3.81 5.77
CA VAL A 146 2.70 2.80 6.80
C VAL A 146 1.90 1.54 6.45
N VAL A 147 2.58 0.55 5.91
CA VAL A 147 2.00 -0.70 5.41
C VAL A 147 2.26 -1.87 6.35
N VAL A 148 1.46 -2.93 6.21
CA VAL A 148 1.66 -4.22 6.86
C VAL A 148 1.83 -5.27 5.77
N VAL A 149 2.96 -5.98 5.77
CA VAL A 149 3.31 -6.99 4.76
C VAL A 149 3.30 -8.41 5.34
N GLU A 150 2.97 -9.36 4.47
CA GLU A 150 3.13 -10.79 4.69
C GLU A 150 4.30 -11.29 3.84
N MET A 151 5.09 -12.23 4.37
CA MET A 151 6.21 -12.82 3.63
C MET A 151 5.69 -13.90 2.68
N LEU A 152 6.04 -13.80 1.39
CA LEU A 152 5.75 -14.86 0.43
C LEU A 152 6.57 -16.13 0.72
N PRO A 153 6.13 -17.31 0.25
CA PRO A 153 6.95 -18.52 0.17
C PRO A 153 8.30 -18.28 -0.54
N GLN A 154 9.37 -18.97 -0.10
CA GLN A 154 10.74 -18.72 -0.57
C GLN A 154 10.96 -19.02 -2.07
N ASP A 155 10.15 -19.92 -2.64
CA ASP A 155 10.09 -20.25 -4.06
C ASP A 155 9.56 -19.10 -4.94
N GLN A 156 8.90 -18.11 -4.34
CA GLN A 156 8.36 -16.92 -5.01
C GLN A 156 9.21 -15.67 -4.79
N TRP A 157 10.36 -15.79 -4.11
CA TRP A 157 11.28 -14.68 -3.91
C TRP A 157 12.04 -14.40 -5.21
N GLY A 158 12.10 -13.13 -5.62
CA GLY A 158 12.87 -12.71 -6.78
C GLY A 158 14.37 -13.01 -6.61
N GLU A 159 15.05 -13.29 -7.73
CA GLU A 159 16.51 -13.45 -7.73
C GLU A 159 17.20 -12.19 -7.18
N ASP A 160 18.15 -12.38 -6.27
CA ASP A 160 18.94 -11.30 -5.68
C ASP A 160 19.59 -10.46 -6.80
N PRO A 161 19.37 -9.13 -6.89
CA PRO A 161 19.88 -8.31 -8.00
C PRO A 161 21.40 -8.35 -8.12
N LYS A 162 22.11 -8.75 -7.05
CA LYS A 162 23.56 -8.99 -7.03
C LYS A 162 24.03 -10.17 -7.90
N GLN A 163 23.15 -11.10 -8.30
CA GLN A 163 23.52 -12.19 -9.22
C GLN A 163 23.57 -11.74 -10.69
N LYS A 164 22.98 -10.60 -11.07
CA LYS A 164 22.96 -10.13 -12.47
C LYS A 164 24.27 -9.46 -12.94
N GLU A 165 25.17 -9.08 -12.03
CA GLU A 165 26.52 -8.59 -12.38
C GLU A 165 27.56 -9.72 -12.47
N GLY A 166 27.25 -10.75 -13.28
CA GLY A 166 28.03 -11.99 -13.39
C GLY A 166 28.80 -12.20 -14.70
N GLY A 167 28.94 -11.18 -15.56
CA GLY A 167 29.53 -11.37 -16.90
C GLY A 167 30.01 -10.10 -17.60
N GLY A 168 31.23 -9.65 -17.29
CA GLY A 168 31.87 -8.53 -17.98
C GLY A 168 33.26 -8.22 -17.40
N GLY A 169 34.32 -8.41 -18.20
CA GLY A 169 35.69 -8.27 -17.72
C GLY A 169 36.10 -6.82 -17.40
N ARG A 170 36.88 -6.63 -16.33
CA ARG A 170 37.57 -5.36 -16.05
C ARG A 170 38.63 -5.05 -17.10
N PRO A 171 38.90 -3.77 -17.35
CA PRO A 171 40.25 -3.26 -17.16
C PRO A 171 40.32 -2.18 -16.06
N ARG A 172 41.53 -1.69 -15.78
CA ARG A 172 41.94 -0.92 -14.59
C ARG A 172 42.77 0.30 -15.02
N SER A 173 42.74 1.37 -14.20
CA SER A 173 43.48 2.66 -14.26
C SER A 173 42.63 3.85 -14.75
N GLU A 174 42.79 5.10 -14.29
CA GLU A 174 43.55 5.68 -13.16
C GLU A 174 43.02 7.11 -12.81
N SER A 175 43.31 7.59 -11.58
CA SER A 175 43.44 9.00 -11.13
C SER A 175 42.46 10.13 -11.56
N GLY A 176 41.84 10.79 -10.55
CA GLY A 176 42.06 12.25 -10.34
C GLY A 176 40.86 13.22 -10.25
N VAL A 177 40.70 13.85 -9.06
CA VAL A 177 40.11 15.21 -8.79
C VAL A 177 38.60 15.42 -9.08
N GLY A 178 37.74 16.01 -8.22
CA GLY A 178 37.85 16.46 -6.82
C GLY A 178 36.90 17.65 -6.50
N THR A 179 36.37 17.74 -5.25
CA THR A 179 35.77 18.97 -4.60
C THR A 179 34.47 19.56 -5.23
N ILE A 180 33.39 20.01 -4.54
CA ILE A 180 32.88 19.97 -3.13
C ILE A 180 31.37 20.34 -3.10
N GLY A 181 30.65 19.96 -2.04
CA GLY A 181 29.59 20.80 -1.41
C GLY A 181 28.12 20.34 -1.52
N GLY A 182 27.48 20.03 -0.38
CA GLY A 182 26.02 19.83 -0.28
C GLY A 182 25.58 18.83 0.80
N ASP A 183 25.62 19.22 2.07
CA ASP A 183 25.31 18.36 3.21
C ASP A 183 23.79 18.13 3.40
N VAL A 184 23.33 16.90 3.21
CA VAL A 184 22.17 16.32 3.91
C VAL A 184 22.47 14.83 4.15
N GLY A 185 22.45 14.40 5.41
CA GLY A 185 23.07 13.13 5.83
C GLY A 185 22.38 11.86 5.31
N GLU A 186 22.93 11.28 4.25
CA GLU A 186 22.74 9.85 3.93
C GLU A 186 23.58 9.00 4.88
N ALA A 187 22.91 8.14 5.66
CA ALA A 187 23.58 7.12 6.45
C ALA A 187 24.00 5.95 5.54
N SER A 188 25.12 6.12 4.84
CA SER A 188 25.78 5.03 4.08
C SER A 188 26.06 3.85 5.00
N ILE A 189 25.37 2.73 4.75
CA ILE A 189 25.73 1.42 5.32
C ILE A 189 26.56 0.69 4.27
N GLU A 190 27.81 1.12 4.12
CA GLU A 190 28.83 0.28 3.49
C GLU A 190 29.47 -0.65 4.53
N ALA A 191 29.76 -1.87 4.07
CA ALA A 191 30.59 -2.88 4.73
C ALA A 191 30.22 -3.28 6.17
N ARG A 192 29.54 -4.42 6.33
CA ARG A 192 29.89 -5.33 7.43
C ARG A 192 29.60 -6.82 7.18
N GLU A 193 30.71 -7.57 7.21
CA GLU A 193 30.89 -8.98 7.57
C GLU A 193 30.00 -10.05 6.91
N SER A 194 30.70 -10.90 6.14
CA SER A 194 30.33 -12.25 5.70
C SER A 194 29.41 -13.02 6.67
N LEU A 195 28.18 -13.28 6.22
CA LEU A 195 27.29 -14.24 6.86
C LEU A 195 27.74 -15.68 6.51
N PRO A 196 27.70 -16.62 7.48
CA PRO A 196 28.00 -18.03 7.20
C PRO A 196 26.87 -18.68 6.38
N GLU A 197 27.22 -19.60 5.48
CA GLU A 197 26.26 -20.49 4.82
C GLU A 197 25.41 -21.23 5.88
N ILE A 198 24.10 -20.99 5.87
CA ILE A 198 23.15 -21.87 6.57
C ILE A 198 22.99 -23.12 5.72
N ARG A 199 23.96 -24.03 5.83
CA ARG A 199 23.92 -25.34 5.21
C ARG A 199 22.75 -26.11 5.81
N ALA A 200 21.74 -26.41 4.99
CA ALA A 200 20.61 -27.24 5.39
C ALA A 200 21.12 -28.59 5.94
N PRO A 201 20.50 -29.15 7.00
CA PRO A 201 20.87 -30.46 7.49
C PRO A 201 20.63 -31.51 6.40
N ALA A 202 21.66 -32.30 6.11
CA ALA A 202 21.54 -33.37 5.13
C ALA A 202 20.56 -34.43 5.62
N ALA A 203 19.40 -34.53 4.97
CA ALA A 203 18.53 -35.70 5.09
C ALA A 203 19.27 -36.90 4.49
N SER A 204 19.67 -37.83 5.36
CA SER A 204 20.37 -39.06 4.97
C SER A 204 19.81 -40.24 5.76
N ALA A 205 19.82 -41.40 5.11
CA ALA A 205 19.36 -42.71 5.61
C ALA A 205 17.82 -42.86 5.83
N GLU A 206 17.20 -43.98 5.49
CA GLU A 206 17.58 -45.07 4.56
C GLU A 206 16.33 -45.88 4.21
N ALA A 207 16.24 -46.40 2.98
CA ALA A 207 15.21 -47.37 2.62
C ALA A 207 15.66 -48.79 2.97
N ALA A 208 14.96 -49.46 3.89
CA ALA A 208 15.19 -50.86 4.22
C ALA A 208 13.97 -51.72 3.82
N PRO A 209 14.09 -52.65 2.86
CA PRO A 209 13.02 -53.58 2.50
C PRO A 209 13.15 -54.94 3.20
N ARG A 210 12.04 -55.70 3.16
CA ARG A 210 11.86 -57.14 3.47
C ARG A 210 11.57 -57.52 4.93
N ARG A 211 10.39 -58.11 5.14
CA ARG A 211 10.28 -59.56 4.97
C ARG A 211 9.00 -59.95 4.24
#